data_AF-A0A960T2E3-F1
#
_entry.id   AF-A0A960T2E3-F1
#
_cell.length_a   1.000
_cell.length_b   1.000
_cell.length_c   1.000
_cell.angle_alpha   90.00
_cell.angle_beta   90.00
_cell.angle_gamma   90.00
#
_symmetry.space_group_name_H-M   'P 1'
#
loop_
_entity.id
_entity.type
_entity.pdbx_description
1 polymer ?
#
loop_
_entity_poly.entity_id
_entity_poly.type
_entity_poly.pdbx_seq_one_letter_code
_entity_poly.pdbx_strand_id
1 'polypeptide(L)'
;VGKMGMAKVRSGFNQQINAVDWNSTVDDTYGLAALFFRKGELAAQAASTTVPILNKSTFEKFEIQVPPLDLQRIFAARIQAVEGLKITHRAALAESDALFASLQHRAFAVQVA
;
A
#
# COMPACT_ATOMS: atom_id res chain seq x y z
N VAL A 1 11.79 5.74 -6.04
CA VAL A 1 10.71 6.71 -5.72
C VAL A 1 9.36 6.03 -5.89
N GLY A 2 8.36 6.37 -5.07
CA GLY A 2 7.00 5.81 -5.18
C GLY A 2 6.71 4.58 -4.32
N LYS A 3 7.56 4.27 -3.33
CA LYS A 3 7.17 3.44 -2.18
C LYS A 3 6.48 4.37 -1.19
N MET A 4 5.23 4.08 -0.86
CA MET A 4 4.40 4.88 0.03
C MET A 4 3.75 3.94 1.04
N GLY A 5 3.54 4.42 2.25
CA GLY A 5 2.95 3.65 3.33
C GLY A 5 2.47 4.57 4.45
N MET A 6 1.61 4.03 5.30
CA MET A 6 1.08 4.72 6.47
C MET A 6 1.79 4.20 7.71
N ALA A 7 2.38 5.11 8.49
CA ALA A 7 2.96 4.75 9.77
C ALA A 7 1.84 4.47 10.78
N LYS A 8 1.76 3.23 11.28
CA LYS A 8 0.78 2.84 12.30
C LYS A 8 1.21 3.19 13.73
N VAL A 9 2.49 3.51 13.90
CA VAL A 9 3.11 3.82 15.19
C VAL A 9 4.06 4.99 15.00
N ARG A 10 4.33 5.71 16.10
CA ARG A 10 5.32 6.78 16.12
C ARG A 10 6.66 6.24 15.62
N SER A 11 7.19 6.87 14.57
CA SER A 11 8.35 6.39 13.82
C SER A 11 9.29 7.55 13.52
N GLY A 12 10.60 7.29 13.53
CA GLY A 12 11.61 8.19 12.97
C GLY A 12 12.01 7.76 11.56
N PHE A 13 12.46 8.69 10.73
CA PHE A 13 12.88 8.42 9.36
C PHE A 13 14.10 9.26 8.96
N ASN A 14 14.82 8.82 7.92
CA ASN A 14 16.01 9.50 7.41
C ASN A 14 15.65 10.60 6.39
N GLN A 15 16.65 11.34 5.92
CA GLN A 15 16.47 12.48 5.00
C GLN A 15 15.94 12.11 3.61
N GLN A 16 15.87 10.81 3.27
CA GLN A 16 15.41 10.34 1.97
C GLN A 16 13.91 10.01 1.96
N ILE A 17 13.24 10.16 3.10
CA ILE A 17 11.82 9.88 3.27
C ILE A 17 11.09 11.20 3.55
N ASN A 18 10.08 11.50 2.74
CA ASN A 18 9.13 12.57 3.02
C ASN A 18 7.97 12.02 3.85
N ALA A 19 7.55 12.76 4.86
CA ALA A 19 6.33 12.50 5.62
C ALA A 19 5.25 13.52 5.23
N VAL A 20 4.01 13.07 5.18
CA VAL A 20 2.85 13.93 4.96
C VAL A 20 2.04 13.94 6.25
N ASP A 21 1.69 15.13 6.71
CA ASP A 21 0.70 15.33 7.76
C ASP A 21 -0.37 16.27 7.19
N TRP A 22 -1.60 15.77 7.14
CA TRP A 22 -2.76 16.48 6.62
C TRP A 22 -3.75 16.83 7.74
N ASN A 23 -3.35 16.73 9.01
CA ASN A 23 -4.17 17.05 10.17
C ASN A 23 -5.52 16.32 10.13
N SER A 24 -6.63 17.02 10.38
CA SER A 24 -8.00 16.49 10.33
C SER A 24 -8.74 16.72 9.01
N THR A 25 -8.06 17.22 7.96
CA THR A 25 -8.71 17.57 6.68
C THR A 25 -8.79 16.39 5.73
N VAL A 26 -7.91 15.41 5.89
CA VAL A 26 -7.82 14.23 5.04
C VAL A 26 -7.84 12.96 5.89
N ASP A 27 -8.63 11.97 5.47
CA ASP A 27 -8.55 10.62 6.01
C ASP A 27 -7.28 9.91 5.51
N ASP A 28 -6.51 9.28 6.39
CA ASP A 28 -5.21 8.70 6.03
C ASP A 28 -5.29 7.65 4.92
N THR A 29 -6.36 6.83 4.91
CA THR A 29 -6.56 5.79 3.91
C THR A 29 -6.86 6.43 2.56
N TYR A 30 -7.70 7.47 2.54
CA TYR A 30 -7.97 8.25 1.34
C TYR A 30 -6.71 8.97 0.82
N GLY A 31 -5.99 9.68 1.69
CA GLY A 31 -4.78 10.42 1.34
C GLY A 31 -3.70 9.52 0.73
N LEU A 32 -3.46 8.36 1.35
CA LEU A 32 -2.54 7.36 0.82
C LEU A 32 -2.99 6.86 -0.56
N ALA A 33 -4.28 6.54 -0.72
CA ALA A 33 -4.82 6.07 -2.00
C ALA A 33 -4.74 7.15 -3.10
N ALA A 34 -4.99 8.42 -2.77
CA ALA A 34 -4.89 9.54 -3.70
C ALA A 34 -3.44 9.75 -4.20
N LEU A 35 -2.46 9.64 -3.30
CA LEU A 35 -1.04 9.67 -3.67
C LEU A 35 -0.65 8.45 -4.52
N PHE A 36 -1.16 7.26 -4.20
CA PHE A 36 -0.94 6.06 -5.02
C PHE A 36 -1.54 6.17 -6.42
N PHE A 37 -2.74 6.75 -6.53
CA PHE A 37 -3.42 6.96 -7.81
C PHE A 37 -2.56 7.80 -8.76
N ARG A 38 -1.84 8.79 -8.22
CA ARG A 38 -0.93 9.66 -8.99
C ARG A 38 0.55 9.28 -8.89
N LYS A 39 0.86 8.04 -8.48
CA LYS A 39 2.26 7.56 -8.31
C LYS A 39 3.13 7.77 -9.55
N GLY A 40 2.57 7.62 -10.75
CA GLY A 40 3.30 7.82 -12.01
C GLY A 40 3.83 9.25 -12.15
N GLU A 41 3.01 10.23 -11.78
CA GLU A 41 3.38 11.65 -11.82
C GLU A 41 4.43 11.98 -10.75
N LEU A 42 4.27 11.45 -9.54
CA LEU A 42 5.27 11.59 -8.46
C LEU A 42 6.63 10.99 -8.87
N ALA A 43 6.62 9.86 -9.58
CA ALA A 43 7.85 9.24 -10.08
C ALA A 43 8.51 10.07 -11.18
N ALA A 44 7.72 10.65 -12.10
CA ALA A 44 8.23 11.51 -13.16
C ALA A 44 8.89 12.79 -12.62
N GLN A 45 8.31 13.41 -11.59
CA GLN A 45 8.89 14.60 -10.94
C GLN A 45 10.21 14.33 -10.23
N ALA A 46 10.47 13.09 -9.84
CA ALA A 46 11.73 12.71 -9.20
C ALA A 46 12.82 12.26 -10.18
N ALA A 47 12.49 12.07 -11.46
CA ALA A 47 13.41 11.54 -12.47
C ALA A 47 14.43 12.57 -12.98
N SER A 48 14.35 13.82 -12.53
CA SER A 48 15.20 14.91 -13.03
C SER A 48 16.64 14.90 -12.48
N THR A 49 17.03 13.90 -11.66
CA THR A 49 18.32 13.81 -10.98
C THR A 49 18.98 12.43 -11.15
N THR A 50 20.32 12.36 -11.14
CA THR A 50 21.13 11.14 -11.30
C THR A 50 20.79 10.03 -10.30
N VAL A 51 20.33 10.42 -9.10
CA VAL A 51 19.62 9.53 -8.16
C VAL A 51 18.21 10.07 -8.05
N PRO A 52 17.16 9.33 -8.46
CA PRO A 52 15.81 9.86 -8.45
C PRO A 52 15.38 10.09 -7.00
N ILE A 53 15.32 11.35 -6.59
CA ILE A 53 14.93 11.79 -5.25
C ILE A 53 13.84 12.84 -5.44
N LEU A 54 12.67 12.58 -4.86
CA LEU A 54 11.63 13.58 -4.77
C LEU A 54 11.93 14.48 -3.58
N ASN A 55 12.52 15.64 -3.83
CA ASN A 55 12.84 16.58 -2.77
C ASN A 55 11.55 17.16 -2.13
N LYS A 56 11.68 17.68 -0.91
CA LYS A 56 10.56 18.19 -0.12
C LYS A 56 9.81 19.34 -0.81
N SER A 57 10.52 20.29 -1.41
CA SER A 57 9.92 21.48 -2.03
C SER A 57 9.13 21.17 -3.30
N THR A 58 9.54 20.17 -4.09
CA THR A 58 8.76 19.67 -5.22
C THR A 58 7.54 18.89 -4.72
N PHE A 59 7.71 18.07 -3.69
CA PHE A 59 6.62 17.28 -3.12
C PHE A 59 5.52 18.14 -2.49
N GLU A 60 5.86 19.22 -1.79
CA GLU A 60 4.89 20.15 -1.18
C GLU A 60 4.00 20.88 -2.20
N LYS A 61 4.45 21.01 -3.45
CA LYS A 61 3.67 21.60 -4.55
C LYS A 61 2.72 20.59 -5.20
N PHE A 62 2.80 19.32 -4.81
CA PHE A 62 1.98 18.28 -5.36
C PHE A 62 0.58 18.31 -4.73
N GLU A 63 -0.42 18.63 -5.54
CA GLU A 63 -1.80 18.72 -5.08
C GLU A 63 -2.54 17.39 -5.22
N ILE A 64 -3.52 17.15 -4.35
CA ILE A 64 -4.48 16.05 -4.50
C ILE A 64 -5.89 16.62 -4.41
N GLN A 65 -6.86 15.92 -5.01
CA GLN A 65 -8.26 16.25 -4.80
C GLN A 65 -8.65 15.90 -3.37
N VAL A 66 -9.36 16.79 -2.68
CA VAL A 66 -9.80 16.60 -1.30
C VAL A 66 -11.33 16.80 -1.23
N PRO A 67 -12.12 15.72 -1.41
CA PRO A 67 -13.58 15.79 -1.29
C PRO A 67 -13.99 15.98 0.18
N PRO A 68 -15.27 16.27 0.47
CA PRO A 68 -15.78 16.32 1.84
C PRO A 68 -15.40 15.08 2.67
N LEU A 69 -15.09 15.29 3.95
CA LEU A 69 -14.53 14.26 4.83
C LEU A 69 -15.39 13.00 4.92
N ASP A 70 -16.71 13.13 4.85
CA ASP A 70 -17.64 11.99 4.86
C ASP A 70 -17.46 11.09 3.63
N LEU A 71 -17.23 11.68 2.45
CA LEU A 71 -16.95 10.90 1.23
C LEU A 71 -15.59 10.20 1.31
N GLN A 72 -14.59 10.87 1.90
CA GLN A 72 -13.28 10.27 2.14
C GLN A 72 -13.40 9.04 3.06
N ARG A 73 -14.17 9.14 4.15
CA ARG A 73 -14.42 8.04 5.09
C ARG A 73 -15.20 6.89 4.47
N ILE A 74 -16.21 7.19 3.63
CA ILE A 74 -16.94 6.17 2.87
C ILE A 74 -15.99 5.42 1.95
N PHE A 75 -15.11 6.14 1.24
CA PHE A 75 -14.07 5.52 0.42
C PHE A 75 -13.13 4.65 1.26
N ALA A 76 -12.62 5.18 2.37
CA ALA A 76 -11.71 4.47 3.26
C ALA A 76 -12.30 3.16 3.78
N ALA A 77 -13.56 3.18 4.23
CA ALA A 77 -14.26 1.99 4.70
C ALA A 77 -14.37 0.91 3.61
N ARG A 78 -14.66 1.30 2.36
CA ARG A 78 -14.73 0.37 1.22
C ARG A 78 -13.36 -0.24 0.92
N ILE A 79 -12.30 0.57 0.93
CA ILE A 79 -10.94 0.09 0.70
C ILE A 79 -10.51 -0.89 1.79
N GLN A 80 -10.77 -0.57 3.05
CA GLN A 80 -10.46 -1.44 4.19
C GLN A 80 -11.20 -2.79 4.10
N ALA A 81 -12.48 -2.78 3.71
CA ALA A 81 -13.25 -4.01 3.50
C ALA A 81 -12.64 -4.88 2.37
N VAL A 82 -12.27 -4.26 1.25
CA VAL A 82 -11.63 -4.97 0.13
C VAL A 82 -10.26 -5.54 0.51
N GLU A 83 -9.44 -4.78 1.23
CA GLU A 83 -8.13 -5.26 1.69
C GLU A 83 -8.27 -6.41 2.71
N GLY A 84 -9.26 -6.34 3.60
CA GLY A 84 -9.61 -7.45 4.49
C GLY A 84 -9.96 -8.72 3.71
N LEU A 85 -10.81 -8.60 2.70
CA LEU A 85 -11.20 -9.74 1.85
C LEU A 85 -10.01 -10.35 1.10
N LYS A 86 -9.10 -9.51 0.57
CA LYS A 86 -7.87 -9.98 -0.09
C LYS A 86 -6.97 -10.76 0.86
N ILE A 87 -6.84 -10.34 2.12
CA ILE A 87 -6.05 -11.05 3.12
C ILE A 87 -6.65 -12.43 3.37
N THR A 88 -7.96 -12.52 3.59
CA THR A 88 -8.66 -13.80 3.78
C THR A 88 -8.48 -14.74 2.59
N HIS A 89 -8.64 -14.26 1.37
CA HIS A 89 -8.46 -15.09 0.17
C HIS A 89 -7.02 -15.57 -0.02
N ARG A 90 -6.02 -14.74 0.28
CA ARG A 90 -4.61 -15.15 0.22
C ARG A 90 -4.28 -16.23 1.24
N ALA A 91 -4.85 -16.13 2.45
CA ALA A 91 -4.68 -17.16 3.47
C ALA A 91 -5.31 -18.48 3.02
N ALA A 92 -6.54 -18.45 2.49
CA ALA A 92 -7.22 -19.64 1.99
C ALA A 92 -6.48 -20.30 0.81
N LEU A 93 -5.90 -19.50 -0.11
CA LEU A 93 -5.07 -20.00 -1.19
C LEU A 93 -3.85 -20.76 -0.65
N ALA A 94 -3.13 -20.16 0.30
CA ALA A 94 -1.96 -20.78 0.91
C ALA A 94 -2.29 -22.07 1.66
N GLU A 95 -3.44 -22.13 2.32
CA GLU A 95 -3.92 -23.35 2.99
C GLU A 95 -4.26 -24.45 1.96
N SER A 96 -4.92 -24.10 0.87
CA SER A 96 -5.23 -25.03 -0.23
C SER A 96 -3.95 -25.61 -0.86
N ASP A 97 -2.94 -24.77 -1.09
CA ASP A 97 -1.65 -25.20 -1.64
C ASP A 97 -0.93 -26.16 -0.67
N ALA A 98 -0.94 -25.86 0.62
CA ALA A 98 -0.35 -26.71 1.65
C ALA A 98 -1.07 -28.06 1.76
N LEU A 99 -2.41 -28.06 1.69
CA LEU A 99 -3.21 -29.28 1.70
C LEU A 99 -2.91 -30.15 0.47
N PHE A 100 -2.88 -29.54 -0.72
CA PHE A 100 -2.56 -30.24 -1.96
C PHE A 100 -1.17 -30.89 -1.90
N ALA A 101 -0.17 -30.14 -1.45
CA ALA A 101 1.19 -30.66 -1.26
C ALA A 101 1.25 -31.83 -0.26
N SER A 102 0.51 -31.75 0.84
CA SER A 102 0.41 -32.84 1.82
C SER A 102 -0.21 -34.11 1.23
N LEU A 103 -1.31 -33.98 0.49
CA LEU A 103 -1.97 -35.10 -0.18
C LEU A 103 -1.08 -35.73 -1.25
N GLN A 104 -0.39 -34.91 -2.05
CA GLN A 104 0.57 -35.36 -3.03
C GLN A 104 1.70 -36.17 -2.37
N HIS A 105 2.30 -35.65 -1.31
CA HIS A 105 3.36 -36.35 -0.57
C HIS A 105 2.88 -37.72 -0.06
N ARG A 106 1.67 -37.79 0.52
CA ARG A 106 1.08 -39.04 1.00
C ARG A 106 0.81 -40.05 -0.12
N ALA A 107 0.30 -39.60 -1.26
CA ALA A 107 -0.03 -40.48 -2.38
C ALA A 107 1.23 -41.15 -2.97
N PHE A 108 2.32 -40.39 -3.10
CA PHE A 108 3.58 -40.89 -3.67
C PHE A 108 4.50 -41.58 -2.65
N ALA A 109 4.33 -41.37 -1.35
CA ALA A 109 5.07 -42.09 -0.31
C ALA A 109 4.64 -43.56 -0.16
N VAL A 110 3.41 -43.92 -0.56
CA VAL A 110 2.88 -45.30 -0.44
C VAL A 110 3.26 -46.19 -1.64
N GLN A 111 3.78 -45.63 -2.73
CA GLN A 111 4.09 -46.38 -3.96
C GLN A 111 5.52 -46.97 -4.01
N VAL A 112 6.30 -46.92 -2.92
CA VAL A 112 7.70 -47.40 -2.87
C VAL A 112 7.90 -48.56 -1.88
N ALA A 113 6.85 -49.32 -1.56
CA ALA A 113 6.93 -50.53 -0.73
C ALA A 113 6.59 -51.79 -1.53
#